data_AF-A0A921H5K8-F1
#
_entry.id   AF-A0A921H5K8-F1
#
_cell.length_a   1.000
_cell.length_b   1.000
_cell.length_c   1.000
_cell.angle_alpha   90.00
_cell.angle_beta   90.00
_cell.angle_gamma   90.00
#
_symmetry.space_group_name_H-M   'P 1'
#
loop_
_entity.id
_entity.type
_entity.pdbx_description
1 polymer ?
#
loop_
_entity_poly.entity_id
_entity_poly.type
_entity_poly.pdbx_seq_one_letter_code
_entity_poly.pdbx_strand_id
1 'polypeptide(L)'
;MKAVDVDEKHVATVDYERLKMATGVQDVPEVSVTYSSENKMYSFEQEMQTEENGFALVDDLVYAVVFESVLMRVKLISLRSRGENGNTSVALPKNWNHANVKIYCFATSKNGKSISPSQYLTVE
;
A
#
# COMPACT_ATOMS: atom_id res chain seq x y z
N MET A 1 -7.40 -17.55 6.08
CA MET A 1 -6.23 -18.32 5.60
C MET A 1 -4.95 -17.53 5.89
N LYS A 2 -3.83 -18.19 6.15
CA LYS A 2 -2.55 -17.56 6.52
C LYS A 2 -1.85 -16.98 5.28
N ALA A 3 -1.08 -15.89 5.44
CA ALA A 3 -0.25 -15.31 4.38
C ALA A 3 1.06 -16.08 4.13
N VAL A 4 1.35 -17.06 4.98
CA VAL A 4 2.50 -17.96 4.83
C VAL A 4 1.98 -19.38 4.84
N ASP A 5 2.36 -20.13 3.82
CA ASP A 5 2.14 -21.56 3.71
C ASP A 5 3.49 -22.27 3.81
N VAL A 6 3.54 -23.38 4.55
CA VAL A 6 4.75 -24.19 4.70
C VAL A 6 4.42 -25.58 4.24
N ASP A 7 5.13 -26.03 3.20
CA ASP A 7 4.90 -27.34 2.63
C ASP A 7 5.52 -28.46 3.50
N GLU A 8 5.26 -29.71 3.14
CA GLU A 8 5.80 -30.90 3.84
C GLU A 8 7.33 -30.99 3.79
N LYS A 9 7.98 -30.24 2.88
CA LYS A 9 9.43 -30.15 2.75
C LYS A 9 10.01 -28.98 3.56
N HIS A 10 9.20 -28.33 4.39
CA HIS A 10 9.57 -27.18 5.22
C HIS A 10 9.94 -25.94 4.39
N VAL A 11 9.44 -25.83 3.15
CA VAL A 11 9.60 -24.63 2.32
C VAL A 11 8.45 -23.67 2.61
N ALA A 12 8.77 -22.46 3.06
CA ALA A 12 7.80 -21.42 3.31
C ALA A 12 7.57 -20.56 2.05
N THR A 13 6.31 -20.39 1.67
CA THR A 13 5.88 -19.50 0.59
C THR A 13 5.01 -18.39 1.16
N VAL A 14 5.30 -17.15 0.77
CA VAL A 14 4.53 -15.97 1.16
C VAL A 14 3.51 -15.63 0.08
N ASP A 15 2.24 -15.62 0.45
CA ASP A 15 1.16 -15.04 -0.34
C ASP A 15 1.14 -13.52 -0.10
N TYR A 16 1.76 -12.79 -1.02
CA TYR A 16 1.91 -11.34 -0.90
C TYR A 16 0.59 -10.59 -1.03
N GLU A 17 -0.43 -11.13 -1.69
CA GLU A 17 -1.75 -10.48 -1.77
C GLU A 17 -2.45 -10.49 -0.40
N ARG A 18 -2.13 -11.51 0.41
CA ARG A 18 -2.66 -11.67 1.77
C ARG A 18 -1.76 -11.12 2.86
N LEU A 19 -0.52 -10.74 2.54
CA LEU A 19 0.41 -10.14 3.49
C LEU A 19 -0.14 -8.81 4.00
N LYS A 20 -0.15 -8.64 5.32
CA LYS A 20 -0.58 -7.40 5.98
C LYS A 20 0.64 -6.59 6.42
N MET A 21 0.80 -5.41 5.82
CA MET A 21 1.81 -4.41 6.18
C MET A 21 1.36 -3.51 7.33
N ALA A 22 0.04 -3.40 7.53
CA ALA A 22 -0.59 -2.68 8.62
C ALA A 22 -1.81 -3.45 9.11
N THR A 23 -2.08 -3.38 10.42
CA THR A 23 -3.26 -3.96 11.05
C THR A 23 -3.85 -2.96 12.02
N GLY A 24 -5.15 -2.70 11.92
CA GLY A 24 -5.85 -1.81 12.83
C GLY A 24 -7.33 -1.72 12.48
N VAL A 25 -7.98 -0.68 12.98
CA VAL A 25 -9.44 -0.52 13.00
C VAL A 25 -9.94 0.64 12.15
N GLN A 26 -9.05 1.49 11.62
CA GLN A 26 -9.48 2.54 10.69
C GLN A 26 -9.95 1.95 9.36
N ASP A 27 -10.79 2.69 8.65
CA ASP A 27 -11.23 2.30 7.31
C ASP A 27 -10.08 2.39 6.31
N VAL A 28 -10.08 1.49 5.34
CA VAL A 28 -9.08 1.46 4.27
C VAL A 28 -9.30 2.66 3.34
N PRO A 29 -8.24 3.37 2.92
CA PRO A 29 -8.36 4.46 1.97
C PRO A 29 -8.58 3.97 0.53
N GLU A 30 -9.25 4.79 -0.29
CA GLU A 30 -9.44 4.50 -1.71
C GLU A 30 -8.23 5.00 -2.53
N VAL A 31 -7.40 4.05 -2.97
CA VAL A 31 -6.21 4.31 -3.78
C VAL A 31 -6.11 3.27 -4.88
N SER A 32 -5.85 3.72 -6.11
CA SER A 32 -5.47 2.87 -7.24
C SER A 32 -4.02 3.13 -7.64
N VAL A 33 -3.41 2.20 -8.38
CA VAL A 33 -2.02 2.32 -8.81
C VAL A 33 -1.84 1.80 -10.24
N THR A 34 -1.15 2.58 -11.06
CA THR A 34 -0.73 2.17 -12.41
C THR A 34 0.80 2.15 -12.50
N TYR A 35 1.35 1.38 -13.44
CA TYR A 35 2.80 1.38 -13.72
C TYR A 35 3.13 1.64 -15.19
N SER A 36 3.89 2.70 -15.43
CA SER A 36 4.47 2.99 -16.75
C SER A 36 5.80 2.26 -16.91
N SER A 37 5.83 1.25 -17.78
CA SER A 37 7.06 0.51 -18.12
C SER A 37 8.09 1.36 -18.87
N GLU A 38 7.62 2.29 -19.70
CA GLU A 38 8.44 3.26 -20.44
C GLU A 38 9.19 4.20 -19.49
N ASN A 39 8.46 4.83 -18.56
CA ASN A 39 9.03 5.81 -17.64
C ASN A 39 9.58 5.19 -16.35
N LYS A 40 9.30 3.90 -16.11
CA LYS A 40 9.60 3.18 -14.86
C LYS A 40 9.05 3.91 -13.63
N MET A 41 7.79 4.33 -13.72
CA MET A 41 7.12 5.09 -12.65
C MET A 41 5.80 4.43 -12.25
N TYR A 42 5.54 4.43 -10.95
CA TYR A 42 4.22 4.18 -10.39
C TYR A 42 3.44 5.49 -10.30
N SER A 43 2.15 5.45 -10.56
CA SER A 43 1.24 6.57 -10.34
C SER A 43 0.14 6.13 -9.38
N PHE A 44 0.06 6.78 -8.23
CA PHE A 44 -0.92 6.51 -7.18
C PHE A 44 -2.03 7.56 -7.26
N GLU A 45 -3.23 7.14 -7.63
CA GLU A 45 -4.42 7.99 -7.65
C GLU A 45 -5.22 7.72 -6.38
N GLN A 46 -5.50 8.79 -5.62
CA GLN A 46 -6.29 8.74 -4.41
C GLN A 46 -7.60 9.50 -4.65
N GLU A 47 -8.70 8.85 -4.29
CA GLU A 47 -10.02 9.47 -4.30
C GLU A 47 -10.27 10.24 -2.99
N MET A 48 -11.00 11.35 -3.11
CA MET A 48 -11.37 12.17 -1.97
C MET A 48 -12.50 11.50 -1.18
N GLN A 49 -12.28 11.23 0.10
CA GLN A 49 -13.31 10.68 1.00
C GLN A 49 -13.68 11.74 2.05
N THR A 50 -14.80 12.44 1.86
CA THR A 50 -15.28 13.52 2.74
C THR A 50 -16.22 13.08 3.85
N GLU A 51 -16.86 11.91 3.70
CA GLU A 51 -17.73 11.37 4.72
C GLU A 51 -16.91 10.87 5.91
N GLU A 52 -16.95 11.63 7.01
CA GLU A 52 -16.27 11.23 8.23
C GLU A 52 -17.08 10.22 9.03
N ASN A 53 -16.38 9.27 9.63
CA ASN A 53 -16.92 8.41 10.68
C ASN A 53 -15.85 8.21 11.77
N GLY A 54 -16.18 7.49 12.85
CA GLY A 54 -15.24 7.30 13.98
C GLY A 54 -13.91 6.59 13.64
N PHE A 55 -13.80 6.03 12.43
CA PHE A 55 -12.67 5.26 11.91
C PHE A 55 -12.07 5.84 10.61
N ALA A 56 -12.64 6.93 10.10
CA ALA A 56 -12.18 7.63 8.90
C ALA A 56 -12.41 9.14 9.07
N LEU A 57 -11.35 9.90 9.32
CA LEU A 57 -11.40 11.36 9.37
C LEU A 57 -10.77 11.95 8.11
N VAL A 58 -11.23 13.12 7.66
CA VAL A 58 -10.70 13.74 6.44
C VAL A 58 -9.23 14.11 6.55
N ASP A 59 -8.73 14.30 7.77
CA ASP A 59 -7.34 14.64 8.06
C ASP A 59 -6.46 13.42 8.45
N ASP A 60 -7.00 12.19 8.32
CA ASP A 60 -6.18 10.97 8.30
C ASP A 60 -5.16 11.07 7.16
N LEU A 61 -3.95 10.54 7.37
CA LEU A 61 -2.89 10.54 6.36
C LEU A 61 -2.85 9.19 5.64
N VAL A 62 -2.92 9.23 4.31
CA VAL A 62 -2.87 8.05 3.45
C VAL A 62 -1.44 7.75 3.01
N TYR A 63 -1.09 6.46 3.02
CA TYR A 63 0.22 5.96 2.64
C TYR A 63 0.12 4.87 1.57
N ALA A 64 1.12 4.83 0.70
CA ALA A 64 1.41 3.70 -0.17
C ALA A 64 2.73 3.02 0.25
N VAL A 65 2.77 1.70 0.14
CA VAL A 65 3.93 0.85 0.38
C VAL A 65 4.33 0.23 -0.94
N VAL A 66 5.58 0.46 -1.37
CA VAL A 66 6.21 -0.25 -2.48
C VAL A 66 7.18 -1.26 -1.88
N PHE A 67 6.85 -2.54 -1.98
CA PHE A 67 7.64 -3.63 -1.42
C PHE A 67 8.25 -4.47 -2.53
N GLU A 68 9.58 -4.64 -2.51
CA GLU A 68 10.30 -5.54 -3.42
C GLU A 68 10.56 -6.87 -2.69
N SER A 69 9.96 -7.95 -3.20
CA SER A 69 9.87 -9.23 -2.51
C SER A 69 11.13 -10.11 -2.55
N VAL A 70 12.12 -9.77 -3.39
CA VAL A 70 13.37 -10.55 -3.54
C VAL A 70 14.51 -9.91 -2.75
N LEU A 71 14.64 -8.59 -2.86
CA LEU A 71 15.57 -7.75 -2.12
C LEU A 71 15.08 -7.46 -0.70
N MET A 72 13.81 -7.76 -0.39
CA MET A 72 13.17 -7.53 0.89
C MET A 72 13.28 -6.07 1.34
N ARG A 73 13.04 -5.13 0.41
CA ARG A 73 13.12 -3.69 0.67
C ARG A 73 11.76 -3.02 0.51
N VAL A 74 11.53 -2.01 1.35
CA VAL A 74 10.29 -1.25 1.39
C VAL A 74 10.57 0.22 1.14
N LYS A 75 9.69 0.86 0.39
CA LYS A 75 9.57 2.31 0.29
C LYS A 75 8.18 2.71 0.74
N LEU A 76 8.09 3.48 1.81
CA LEU A 76 6.84 4.09 2.28
C LEU A 76 6.71 5.48 1.64
N ILE A 77 5.53 5.78 1.11
CA ILE A 77 5.22 7.03 0.42
C ILE A 77 4.01 7.64 1.12
N SER A 78 4.17 8.83 1.67
CA SER A 78 3.02 9.65 2.08
C SER A 78 2.32 10.16 0.82
N LEU A 79 1.02 9.91 0.70
CA LEU A 79 0.22 10.47 -0.39
C LEU A 79 -0.26 11.86 0.03
N ARG A 80 -1.40 11.91 0.72
CA ARG A 80 -2.06 13.15 1.16
C ARG A 80 -3.11 12.85 2.23
N SER A 81 -3.78 13.88 2.73
CA SER A 81 -4.91 13.71 3.64
C SER A 81 -6.01 12.89 2.96
N ARG A 82 -6.77 12.09 3.72
CA ARG A 82 -7.86 11.25 3.20
C ARG A 82 -8.92 12.06 2.45
N GLY A 83 -9.22 13.26 2.94
CA GLY A 83 -10.16 14.18 2.32
C GLY A 83 -9.62 14.94 1.11
N GLU A 84 -8.44 14.59 0.59
CA GLU A 84 -7.87 15.20 -0.61
C GLU A 84 -7.79 14.16 -1.74
N ASN A 85 -8.17 14.55 -2.96
CA ASN A 85 -7.89 13.75 -4.14
C ASN A 85 -6.57 14.14 -4.79
N GLY A 86 -6.03 13.24 -5.63
CA GLY A 86 -4.94 13.60 -6.52
C GLY A 86 -4.03 12.44 -6.87
N ASN A 87 -2.96 12.76 -7.61
CA ASN A 87 -2.01 11.78 -8.11
C ASN A 87 -0.60 12.00 -7.54
N THR A 88 0.07 10.92 -7.15
CA THR A 88 1.48 10.92 -6.71
C THR A 88 2.28 9.97 -7.60
N SER A 89 3.30 10.47 -8.29
CA SER A 89 4.17 9.65 -9.12
C SER A 89 5.49 9.33 -8.43
N VAL A 90 5.93 8.07 -8.48
CA VAL A 90 7.16 7.60 -7.86
C VAL A 90 7.95 6.70 -8.81
N ALA A 91 9.20 7.08 -9.07
CA ALA A 91 10.12 6.26 -9.85
C ALA A 91 10.44 4.94 -9.15
N LEU A 92 10.45 3.85 -9.92
CA LEU A 92 10.97 2.55 -9.50
C LEU A 92 12.48 2.70 -9.18
N PRO A 93 12.94 2.31 -7.98
CA PRO A 93 14.36 2.36 -7.66
C PRO A 93 15.21 1.56 -8.66
N LYS A 94 16.39 2.08 -9.01
CA LYS A 94 17.23 1.58 -10.12
C LYS A 94 17.55 0.08 -10.04
N ASN A 95 17.68 -0.46 -8.83
CA ASN A 95 18.03 -1.86 -8.60
C ASN A 95 16.82 -2.77 -8.36
N TRP A 96 15.59 -2.27 -8.52
CA TRP A 96 14.37 -3.06 -8.31
C TRP A 96 13.81 -3.56 -9.63
N ASN A 97 13.20 -4.75 -9.60
CA ASN A 97 12.47 -5.30 -10.72
C ASN A 97 10.97 -5.16 -10.46
N HIS A 98 10.24 -4.51 -11.37
CA HIS A 98 8.78 -4.35 -11.27
C HIS A 98 8.04 -5.67 -11.04
N ALA A 99 8.49 -6.78 -11.64
CA ALA A 99 7.86 -8.10 -11.47
C ALA A 99 7.84 -8.59 -10.01
N ASN A 100 8.77 -8.11 -9.19
CA ASN A 100 8.89 -8.46 -7.77
C ASN A 100 8.23 -7.44 -6.85
N VAL A 101 7.65 -6.37 -7.41
CA VAL A 101 7.03 -5.31 -6.61
C VAL A 101 5.61 -5.72 -6.22
N LYS A 102 5.28 -5.44 -4.96
CA LYS A 102 3.96 -5.60 -4.35
C LYS A 102 3.58 -4.25 -3.74
N ILE A 103 2.37 -3.79 -4.04
CA ILE A 103 1.89 -2.48 -3.62
C ILE A 103 0.82 -2.65 -2.56
N TYR A 104 0.86 -1.82 -1.52
CA TYR A 104 -0.20 -1.75 -0.53
C TYR A 104 -0.55 -0.30 -0.23
N CYS A 105 -1.76 -0.04 0.27
CA CYS A 105 -2.12 1.22 0.89
C CYS A 105 -2.69 1.01 2.29
N PHE A 106 -2.60 2.05 3.12
CA PHE A 106 -3.28 2.15 4.41
C PHE A 106 -3.37 3.62 4.83
N ALA A 107 -4.20 3.91 5.82
CA ALA A 107 -4.31 5.23 6.42
C ALA A 107 -3.93 5.20 7.89
N THR A 108 -3.49 6.33 8.41
CA THR A 108 -3.34 6.56 9.86
C THR A 108 -4.13 7.79 10.27
N SER A 109 -4.63 7.80 11.51
CA SER A 109 -5.05 9.03 12.17
C SER A 109 -3.98 10.11 12.07
N LYS A 110 -4.37 11.37 12.02
CA LYS A 110 -3.45 12.51 11.98
C LYS A 110 -2.35 12.49 13.04
N ASN A 111 -2.65 11.94 14.22
CA ASN A 111 -1.71 11.82 15.32
C ASN A 111 -0.89 10.52 15.30
N GLY A 112 -1.09 9.66 14.30
CA GLY A 112 -0.39 8.38 14.10
C GLY A 112 -0.75 7.27 15.09
N LYS A 113 -1.77 7.43 15.95
CA LYS A 113 -2.10 6.46 17.00
C LYS A 113 -3.02 5.34 16.56
N SER A 114 -3.84 5.59 15.54
CA SER A 114 -4.71 4.60 14.90
C SER A 114 -4.30 4.41 13.44
N ILE A 115 -4.51 3.19 12.94
CA ILE A 115 -4.12 2.76 11.59
C ILE A 115 -5.21 1.87 10.99
N SER A 116 -5.33 1.86 9.67
CA SER A 116 -6.20 0.93 8.94
C SER A 116 -5.47 -0.40 8.71
N PRO A 117 -6.17 -1.51 8.44
CA PRO A 117 -5.51 -2.65 7.83
C PRO A 117 -4.96 -2.24 6.46
N SER A 118 -3.84 -2.83 6.05
CA SER A 118 -3.32 -2.60 4.70
C SER A 118 -4.14 -3.36 3.67
N GLN A 119 -4.35 -2.72 2.52
CA GLN A 119 -4.93 -3.33 1.33
C GLN A 119 -3.85 -3.53 0.28
N TYR A 120 -3.80 -4.72 -0.33
CA TYR A 120 -2.98 -4.97 -1.50
C TYR A 120 -3.62 -4.31 -2.72
N LEU A 121 -2.81 -3.61 -3.52
CA LEU A 121 -3.26 -2.97 -4.74
C LEU A 121 -2.76 -3.74 -5.96
N THR A 122 -3.68 -4.12 -6.83
CA THR A 122 -3.35 -4.63 -8.17
C THR A 122 -2.79 -3.47 -8.99
N VAL A 123 -1.63 -3.69 -9.62
CA VAL A 123 -1.02 -2.70 -10.51
C VAL A 123 -1.58 -2.88 -11.91
N GLU A 124 -2.18 -1.83 -12.45
CA GLU A 124 -2.68 -1.76 -13.83
C GLU A 124 -1.62 -1.23 -14.82
#